data_AF-A0A948DAN1-F1
#
_entry.id   AF-A0A948DAN1-F1
#
_cell.length_a   1.000
_cell.length_b   1.000
_cell.length_c   1.000
_cell.angle_alpha   90.00
_cell.angle_beta   90.00
_cell.angle_gamma   90.00
#
_symmetry.space_group_name_H-M   'P 1'
#
loop_
_entity.id
_entity.type
_entity.pdbx_description
1 polymer ?
#
loop_
_entity_poly.entity_id
_entity_poly.type
_entity_poly.pdbx_seq_one_letter_code
_entity_poly.pdbx_strand_id
1 'polypeptide(L)'
;MKRIVVLLALVVFAAGLVVFSNDMAFSAWGKDKAIAKEEENTPTAEEAKLIYTFKSDEELAEFEQLYIAKQATFGRMGVLQAYFSLEQNNLTEIDKQMNEKFRFTMDPSKMYDLNREIKEIKEVGLVPTAMPVE
;
A
#
# COMPACT_ATOMS: atom_id res chain seq x y z
N MET A 1 -15.19 14.16 -28.84
CA MET A 1 -15.07 12.71 -28.57
C MET A 1 -13.69 12.13 -28.91
N LYS A 2 -13.11 12.32 -30.11
CA LYS A 2 -11.79 11.76 -30.47
C LYS A 2 -10.62 12.11 -29.51
N ARG A 3 -10.57 13.34 -28.96
CA ARG A 3 -9.49 13.77 -28.05
C ARG A 3 -9.57 13.16 -26.65
N ILE A 4 -10.77 12.82 -26.18
CA ILE A 4 -10.99 12.22 -24.85
C ILE A 4 -10.61 10.73 -24.87
N VAL A 5 -10.89 10.04 -25.98
CA VAL A 5 -10.48 8.64 -26.19
C VAL A 5 -8.95 8.49 -26.25
N VAL A 6 -8.25 9.46 -26.85
CA VAL A 6 -6.77 9.47 -26.91
C VAL A 6 -6.15 9.74 -25.53
N LEU A 7 -6.75 10.61 -24.71
CA LEU A 7 -6.30 10.88 -23.34
C LEU A 7 -6.51 9.68 -22.40
N LEU A 8 -7.64 8.98 -22.52
CA LEU A 8 -7.90 7.75 -21.75
C LEU A 8 -6.97 6.60 -22.16
N ALA A 9 -6.65 6.47 -23.45
CA ALA A 9 -5.68 5.47 -23.92
C ALA A 9 -4.26 5.72 -23.41
N LEU A 10 -3.82 6.99 -23.31
CA LEU A 10 -2.52 7.37 -22.78
C LEU A 10 -2.36 7.08 -21.28
N VAL A 11 -3.41 7.29 -20.49
CA VAL A 11 -3.39 7.04 -19.04
C VAL A 11 -3.34 5.53 -18.73
N VAL A 12 -4.06 4.71 -19.49
CA VAL A 12 -4.01 3.25 -19.37
C VAL A 12 -2.65 2.69 -19.84
N PHE A 13 -2.03 3.29 -20.86
CA PHE A 13 -0.70 2.91 -21.33
C PHE A 13 0.40 3.28 -20.32
N ALA A 14 0.30 4.42 -19.65
CA ALA A 14 1.25 4.85 -18.63
C ALA A 14 1.14 3.99 -17.35
N ALA A 15 -0.07 3.63 -16.91
CA ALA A 15 -0.27 2.74 -15.76
C ALA A 15 0.15 1.29 -16.06
N GLY A 16 -0.06 0.82 -17.30
CA GLY A 16 0.42 -0.50 -17.74
C GLY A 16 1.94 -0.59 -17.78
N LEU A 17 2.63 0.48 -18.17
CA LEU A 17 4.11 0.52 -18.20
C LEU A 17 4.74 0.41 -16.80
N VAL A 18 4.12 0.96 -15.76
CA VAL A 18 4.67 0.87 -14.38
C VAL A 18 4.55 -0.56 -13.82
N VAL A 19 3.56 -1.34 -14.25
CA VAL A 19 3.40 -2.75 -13.85
C VAL A 19 4.34 -3.68 -14.63
N PHE A 20 4.64 -3.38 -15.90
CA PHE A 20 5.61 -4.15 -16.70
C PHE A 20 7.08 -3.84 -16.39
N SER A 21 7.39 -2.67 -15.79
CA SER A 21 8.77 -2.33 -15.41
C SER A 21 9.33 -3.18 -14.26
N ASN A 22 8.49 -3.75 -13.40
CA ASN A 22 8.97 -4.64 -12.34
C ASN A 22 9.31 -6.06 -12.84
N ASP A 23 8.64 -6.56 -13.89
CA ASP A 23 8.96 -7.86 -14.51
C ASP A 23 10.10 -7.76 -15.55
N MET A 24 10.29 -6.61 -16.21
CA MET A 24 11.41 -6.41 -17.15
C MET A 24 12.76 -6.17 -16.45
N ALA A 25 12.78 -5.71 -15.20
CA ALA A 25 14.01 -5.58 -14.41
C ALA A 25 14.66 -6.94 -14.08
N PHE A 26 13.88 -8.03 -14.06
CA PHE A 26 14.38 -9.39 -13.84
C PHE A 26 14.68 -10.19 -15.12
N SER A 27 14.26 -9.71 -16.30
CA SER A 27 14.41 -10.45 -17.56
C SER A 27 15.45 -9.85 -18.54
N ALA A 28 16.10 -8.74 -18.19
CA ALA A 28 17.17 -8.13 -18.99
C ALA A 28 18.60 -8.53 -18.57
N TRP A 29 18.79 -9.51 -17.69
CA TRP A 29 20.09 -10.15 -17.47
C TRP A 29 20.34 -11.20 -18.56
N GLY A 30 20.69 -10.74 -19.76
CA GLY A 30 21.16 -11.66 -20.81
C GLY A 30 20.79 -11.22 -22.21
N LYS A 31 21.44 -10.17 -22.71
CA LYS A 31 22.07 -10.15 -24.05
C LYS A 31 22.73 -8.80 -24.32
N ASP A 32 23.99 -8.90 -24.71
CA ASP A 32 24.93 -7.82 -25.03
C ASP A 32 24.36 -6.66 -25.86
N LYS A 33 24.71 -5.43 -25.46
CA LYS A 33 25.16 -4.40 -26.41
C LYS A 33 25.94 -3.29 -25.70
N ALA A 34 27.23 -3.18 -26.04
CA ALA A 34 28.08 -2.07 -25.68
C ALA A 34 27.61 -0.76 -26.33
N ILE A 35 27.33 0.28 -25.54
CA ILE A 35 27.33 1.69 -25.96
C ILE A 35 27.81 2.58 -24.79
N ALA A 36 28.85 3.37 -25.11
CA ALA A 36 29.36 4.62 -24.56
C ALA A 36 29.17 5.00 -23.08
N LYS A 37 30.31 5.30 -22.44
CA LYS A 37 30.45 6.03 -21.18
C LYS A 37 29.68 7.36 -21.18
N GLU A 38 28.68 7.48 -20.31
CA GLU A 38 28.37 8.73 -19.63
C GLU A 38 28.84 8.58 -18.18
N GLU A 39 29.64 9.55 -17.71
CA GLU A 39 30.02 9.68 -16.30
C GLU A 39 28.78 10.09 -15.51
N GLU A 40 27.98 9.09 -15.12
CA GLU A 40 26.97 9.27 -14.10
C GLU A 40 27.62 9.05 -12.73
N ASN A 41 27.42 10.02 -11.85
CA ASN A 41 27.91 10.01 -10.48
C ASN A 41 27.14 8.95 -9.69
N THR A 42 27.50 7.69 -9.93
CA THR A 42 26.93 6.53 -9.23
C THR A 42 27.21 6.71 -7.74
N PRO A 43 26.20 6.63 -6.85
CA PRO A 43 26.48 6.47 -5.45
C PRO A 43 27.29 5.20 -5.31
N THR A 44 28.49 5.32 -4.74
CA THR A 44 29.37 4.19 -4.44
C THR A 44 28.53 3.16 -3.72
N ALA A 45 28.25 2.03 -4.38
CA ALA A 45 27.53 0.93 -3.77
C ALA A 45 28.37 0.49 -2.57
N GLU A 46 27.91 0.78 -1.35
CA GLU A 46 28.50 0.23 -0.15
C GLU A 46 28.56 -1.29 -0.35
N GLU A 47 29.76 -1.86 -0.27
CA GLU A 47 29.94 -3.30 -0.42
C GLU A 47 28.99 -4.01 0.54
N ALA A 48 28.14 -4.89 0.00
CA ALA A 48 27.10 -5.55 0.76
C ALA A 48 27.72 -6.28 1.96
N LYS A 49 27.33 -5.88 3.17
CA LYS A 49 27.82 -6.49 4.40
C LYS A 49 27.31 -7.92 4.53
N LEU A 50 28.22 -8.89 4.60
CA LEU A 50 27.88 -10.25 4.99
C LEU A 50 27.36 -10.25 6.44
N ILE A 51 26.09 -10.60 6.63
CA ILE A 51 25.44 -10.62 7.94
C ILE A 51 25.27 -12.03 8.53
N TYR A 52 25.24 -13.06 7.69
CA TYR A 52 25.04 -14.44 8.11
C TYR A 52 25.54 -15.43 7.05
N THR A 53 26.07 -16.57 7.49
CA THR A 53 26.50 -17.68 6.65
C THR A 53 25.85 -18.97 7.17
N PHE A 54 25.17 -19.70 6.30
CA PHE A 54 24.54 -20.99 6.63
C PHE A 54 25.57 -22.12 6.66
N LYS A 55 25.32 -23.14 7.49
CA LYS A 55 26.22 -24.28 7.69
C LYS A 55 25.99 -25.39 6.67
N SER A 56 24.80 -25.48 6.09
CA SER A 56 24.43 -26.49 5.09
C SER A 56 23.35 -25.97 4.14
N ASP A 57 23.18 -26.67 3.02
CA ASP A 57 22.11 -26.39 2.04
C ASP A 57 20.72 -26.63 2.64
N GLU A 58 20.59 -27.57 3.58
CA GLU A 58 19.34 -27.84 4.30
C GLU A 58 18.94 -26.65 5.21
N GLU A 59 19.90 -26.09 5.96
CA GLU A 59 19.65 -24.91 6.81
C GLU A 59 19.29 -23.68 5.94
N LEU A 60 19.93 -23.52 4.79
CA LEU A 60 19.61 -22.46 3.84
C LEU A 60 18.17 -22.61 3.29
N ALA A 61 17.76 -23.81 2.91
CA ALA A 61 16.43 -24.06 2.36
C ALA A 61 15.31 -23.80 3.38
N GLU A 62 15.50 -24.22 4.64
CA GLU A 62 14.55 -23.92 5.72
C GLU A 62 14.45 -22.41 5.99
N PHE A 63 15.61 -21.72 6.02
CA PHE A 63 15.64 -20.28 6.20
C PHE A 63 14.94 -19.55 5.05
N GLU A 64 15.18 -19.95 3.80
CA GLU A 64 14.61 -19.30 2.62
C GLU A 64 13.09 -19.28 2.66
N GLN A 65 12.45 -20.38 3.06
CA GLN A 65 11.00 -20.45 3.20
C GLN A 65 10.46 -19.43 4.22
N LEU A 66 11.10 -19.34 5.38
CA LEU A 66 10.74 -18.37 6.42
C LEU A 66 11.02 -16.93 5.99
N TYR A 67 12.13 -16.70 5.30
CA TYR A 67 12.52 -15.40 4.79
C TYR A 67 11.49 -14.88 3.79
N ILE A 68 11.11 -15.68 2.80
CA ILE A 68 10.10 -15.32 1.80
C ILE A 68 8.76 -15.04 2.49
N ALA A 69 8.32 -15.91 3.39
CA ALA A 69 7.08 -15.72 4.14
C ALA A 69 7.08 -14.42 4.96
N LYS A 70 8.22 -14.09 5.59
CA LYS A 70 8.40 -12.86 6.37
C LYS A 70 8.37 -11.62 5.49
N GLN A 71 9.10 -11.61 4.36
CA GLN A 71 9.08 -10.48 3.42
C GLN A 71 7.69 -10.24 2.85
N ALA A 72 7.00 -11.31 2.44
CA ALA A 72 5.61 -11.20 1.97
C ALA A 72 4.66 -10.65 3.04
N THR A 73 4.86 -11.03 4.30
CA THR A 73 4.08 -10.52 5.44
C THR A 73 4.34 -9.03 5.66
N PHE A 74 5.60 -8.59 5.66
CA PHE A 74 5.94 -7.17 5.76
C PHE A 74 5.34 -6.35 4.61
N GLY A 75 5.38 -6.87 3.38
CA GLY A 75 4.72 -6.24 2.24
C GLY A 75 3.23 -6.03 2.47
N ARG A 76 2.51 -7.08 2.91
CA ARG A 76 1.07 -6.99 3.23
C ARG A 76 0.79 -5.99 4.35
N MET A 77 1.59 -6.00 5.42
CA MET A 77 1.45 -5.05 6.51
C MET A 77 1.64 -3.61 6.05
N GLY A 78 2.66 -3.34 5.21
CA GLY A 78 2.88 -2.01 4.65
C GLY A 78 1.69 -1.50 3.83
N VAL A 79 1.11 -2.37 3.01
CA VAL A 79 -0.12 -2.05 2.25
C VAL A 79 -1.29 -1.76 3.19
N LEU A 80 -1.56 -2.62 4.17
CA LEU A 80 -2.65 -2.42 5.13
C LEU A 80 -2.47 -1.14 5.95
N GLN A 81 -1.24 -0.81 6.35
CA GLN A 81 -0.94 0.43 7.04
C GLN A 81 -1.22 1.66 6.15
N ALA A 82 -0.84 1.61 4.88
CA ALA A 82 -1.14 2.69 3.94
C ALA A 82 -2.65 2.89 3.75
N TYR A 83 -3.42 1.79 3.59
CA TYR A 83 -4.88 1.84 3.53
C TYR A 83 -5.48 2.40 4.82
N PHE A 84 -5.00 1.95 5.99
CA PHE A 84 -5.46 2.46 7.28
C PHE A 84 -5.23 3.97 7.41
N SER A 85 -4.04 4.47 7.04
CA SER A 85 -3.74 5.89 7.06
C SER A 85 -4.62 6.68 6.10
N LEU A 86 -4.92 6.14 4.91
CA LEU A 86 -5.86 6.77 3.97
C LEU A 86 -7.26 6.91 4.56
N GLU A 87 -7.80 5.84 5.14
CA GLU A 87 -9.13 5.87 5.76
C GLU A 87 -9.18 6.81 6.97
N GLN A 88 -8.11 6.87 7.76
CA GLN A 88 -8.04 7.80 8.88
C GLN A 88 -8.10 9.26 8.42
N ASN A 89 -7.42 9.61 7.33
CA ASN A 89 -7.49 10.94 6.74
C ASN A 89 -8.89 11.25 6.18
N ASN A 90 -9.52 10.27 5.52
CA ASN A 90 -10.88 10.40 5.02
C ASN A 90 -11.86 10.68 6.17
N LEU A 91 -11.76 9.92 7.27
CA LEU A 91 -12.60 10.12 8.46
C LEU A 91 -12.40 11.52 9.04
N THR A 92 -11.17 12.01 9.17
CA THR A 92 -10.90 13.38 9.65
C THR A 92 -11.57 14.45 8.79
N GLU A 93 -11.54 14.29 7.46
CA GLU A 93 -12.19 15.24 6.54
C GLU A 93 -13.71 15.14 6.62
N ILE A 94 -14.27 13.94 6.77
CA ILE A 94 -15.72 13.75 6.99
C ILE A 94 -16.17 14.43 8.28
N ASP A 95 -15.46 14.21 9.39
CA ASP A 95 -15.76 14.82 10.70
C ASP A 95 -15.71 16.34 10.63
N LYS A 96 -14.71 16.89 9.93
CA LYS A 96 -14.62 18.32 9.67
C LYS A 96 -15.86 18.83 8.94
N GLN A 97 -16.26 18.18 7.84
CA GLN A 97 -17.44 18.59 7.08
C GLN A 97 -18.73 18.48 7.90
N MET A 98 -18.87 17.44 8.72
CA MET A 98 -20.01 17.27 9.61
C MET A 98 -20.08 18.38 10.65
N ASN A 99 -18.97 18.68 11.31
CA ASN A 99 -18.92 19.74 12.30
C ASN A 99 -19.12 21.13 11.69
N GLU A 100 -18.54 21.41 10.52
CA GLU A 100 -18.71 22.71 9.84
C GLU A 100 -20.15 22.95 9.39
N LYS A 101 -20.81 21.94 8.81
CA LYS A 101 -22.16 22.08 8.23
C LYS A 101 -23.28 21.90 9.26
N PHE A 102 -23.08 21.01 10.24
CA PHE A 102 -24.15 20.59 11.16
C PHE A 102 -23.82 20.81 12.64
N ARG A 103 -22.60 21.26 12.97
CA ARG A 103 -22.12 21.42 14.37
C ARG A 103 -22.27 20.14 15.19
N PHE A 104 -22.11 19.00 14.51
CA PHE A 104 -22.28 17.66 15.05
C PHE A 104 -21.03 16.82 14.78
N THR A 105 -20.60 16.07 15.79
CA THR A 105 -19.48 15.14 15.74
C THR A 105 -19.96 13.79 16.24
N MET A 106 -19.65 12.72 15.52
CA MET A 106 -19.96 11.36 15.94
C MET A 106 -18.86 10.83 16.86
N ASP A 107 -19.23 10.13 17.92
CA ASP A 107 -18.30 9.42 18.77
C ASP A 107 -18.00 8.05 18.13
N PRO A 108 -16.74 7.73 17.79
CA PRO A 108 -16.37 6.48 17.14
C PRO A 108 -16.61 5.24 18.02
N SER A 109 -16.85 5.41 19.31
CA SER A 109 -17.25 4.32 20.22
C SER A 109 -18.75 4.02 20.22
N LYS A 110 -19.55 4.84 19.52
CA LYS A 110 -21.02 4.75 19.50
C LYS A 110 -21.54 4.29 18.14
N MET A 111 -22.64 3.54 18.18
CA MET A 111 -23.46 3.27 17.00
C MET A 111 -24.61 4.26 16.93
N TYR A 112 -24.99 4.64 15.71
CA TYR A 112 -26.05 5.61 15.46
C TYR A 112 -27.10 5.04 14.51
N ASP A 113 -28.38 5.35 14.78
CA ASP A 113 -29.50 5.08 13.87
C ASP A 113 -30.06 6.39 13.33
N LEU A 114 -30.29 6.44 12.01
CA LEU A 114 -30.79 7.62 11.31
C LEU A 114 -32.25 7.41 10.91
N ASN A 115 -33.16 8.09 11.60
CA ASN A 115 -34.57 8.13 11.23
C ASN A 115 -34.83 9.24 10.22
N ARG A 116 -35.10 8.85 8.97
CA ARG A 116 -35.32 9.78 7.85
C ARG A 116 -36.71 10.43 7.84
N GLU A 117 -37.71 9.77 8.40
CA GLU A 117 -39.10 10.26 8.40
C GLU A 117 -39.25 11.48 9.29
N ILE A 118 -38.70 11.38 10.51
CA ILE A 118 -38.73 12.48 11.49
C ILE A 118 -37.44 13.31 11.52
N LYS A 119 -36.43 12.95 10.69
CA LYS A 119 -35.15 13.67 10.51
C LYS A 119 -34.30 13.74 11.79
N GLU A 120 -34.15 12.61 12.47
CA GLU A 120 -33.38 12.50 13.72
C GLU A 120 -32.27 11.45 13.60
N ILE A 121 -31.20 11.64 14.36
CA ILE A 121 -30.15 10.63 14.57
C ILE A 121 -30.09 10.32 16.08
N LYS A 122 -29.97 9.04 16.45
CA LYS A 122 -29.95 8.58 17.85
C LYS A 122 -28.79 7.62 18.09
N GLU A 123 -28.18 7.71 19.26
CA GLU A 123 -27.24 6.69 19.74
C GLU A 123 -28.01 5.42 20.09
N VAL A 124 -27.57 4.28 19.58
CA VAL A 124 -28.25 2.97 19.76
C VAL A 124 -27.38 1.91 20.43
N GLY A 125 -26.14 2.24 20.76
CA GLY A 125 -25.25 1.32 21.48
C GLY A 125 -23.78 1.67 21.33
N LEU A 126 -22.92 0.74 21.74
CA LEU A 126 -21.48 0.82 21.58
C LEU A 126 -21.05 0.05 20.33
N VAL A 127 -20.01 0.53 19.64
CA VAL A 127 -19.36 -0.24 18.58
C VAL A 127 -18.71 -1.49 19.21
N PRO A 128 -18.96 -2.70 18.70
CA PRO A 128 -18.30 -3.90 19.18
C PRO A 128 -16.78 -3.79 19.04
N THR A 129 -16.04 -3.97 20.13
CA THR A 129 -14.59 -4.08 20.08
C THR A 129 -14.20 -5.48 19.61
N ALA A 130 -13.31 -5.55 18.61
CA ALA A 130 -12.73 -6.83 18.22
C ALA A 130 -11.97 -7.40 19.42
N MET A 131 -12.25 -8.66 19.78
CA MET A 131 -11.40 -9.37 20.72
C MET A 131 -10.04 -9.62 20.05
N PRO A 132 -8.92 -9.47 20.77
CA PRO A 132 -7.62 -9.85 20.23
C PRO A 132 -7.67 -11.32 19.82
N VAL A 133 -7.19 -11.61 18.60
CA VAL A 133 -6.98 -12.98 18.15
C VAL A 133 -5.72 -13.46 18.87
N GLU A 134 -5.88 -14.38 19.84
CA GLU A 134 -4.77 -15.06 20.53
C GLU A 134 -3.99 -15.97 19.59
#